data_AF-A0A124JT93-F1
#
_entry.id   AF-A0A124JT93-F1
#
_cell.length_a   1.000
_cell.length_b   1.000
_cell.length_c   1.000
_cell.angle_alpha   90.00
_cell.angle_beta   90.00
_cell.angle_gamma   90.00
#
_symmetry.space_group_name_H-M   'P 1'
#
loop_
_entity.id
_entity.type
_entity.pdbx_description
1 polymer ?
#
loop_
_entity_poly.entity_id
_entity_poly.type
_entity_poly.pdbx_seq_one_letter_code
_entity_poly.pdbx_strand_id
1 'polypeptide(L)'
;MTRPKSLQVHVSDDLAARVRAAAVRRDLSLSEWIRSLLMRACDDDDLVSRVDTKVERMARQSVFIMVGVDALLAGHPDNRLRERAHQAYARKCKELGLVAATDEGGSNEA
;
A
#
# COMPACT_ATOMS: atom_id res chain seq x y z
N MET A 1 -8.10 15.44 -34.10
CA MET A 1 -7.30 14.28 -33.68
C MET A 1 -5.89 14.74 -33.36
N THR A 2 -5.41 14.51 -32.14
CA THR A 2 -4.09 14.96 -31.68
C THR A 2 -3.01 14.04 -32.26
N ARG A 3 -1.95 14.62 -32.84
CA ARG A 3 -0.85 13.81 -33.42
C ARG A 3 -0.07 13.10 -32.29
N PRO A 4 0.39 11.85 -32.51
CA PRO A 4 1.29 11.18 -31.57
C PRO A 4 2.56 12.00 -31.36
N LYS A 5 3.03 12.11 -30.11
CA LYS A 5 4.33 12.73 -29.77
C LYS A 5 5.41 11.65 -29.73
N SER A 6 6.57 11.93 -30.30
CA SER A 6 7.75 11.06 -30.20
C SER A 6 8.50 11.35 -28.91
N LEU A 7 8.90 10.28 -28.20
CA LEU A 7 9.80 10.35 -27.05
C LEU A 7 11.15 9.77 -27.46
N GLN A 8 12.23 10.51 -27.25
CA GLN A 8 13.60 10.06 -27.51
C GLN A 8 14.27 9.73 -26.17
N VAL A 9 14.87 8.55 -26.08
CA VAL A 9 15.57 8.08 -24.88
C VAL A 9 16.88 7.44 -25.30
N HIS A 10 17.97 7.83 -24.62
CA HIS A 10 19.27 7.17 -24.77
C HIS A 10 19.31 5.92 -23.90
N VAL A 11 19.67 4.80 -24.51
CA VAL A 11 19.79 3.50 -23.86
C VAL A 11 21.10 2.84 -24.28
N SER A 12 21.61 1.91 -23.46
CA SER A 12 22.75 1.08 -23.86
C SER A 12 22.39 0.17 -25.04
N ASP A 13 23.40 -0.27 -25.77
CA ASP A 13 23.23 -1.19 -26.90
C ASP A 13 22.60 -2.52 -26.46
N ASP A 14 23.00 -3.04 -25.29
CA ASP A 14 22.40 -4.24 -24.68
C ASP A 14 20.89 -4.07 -24.48
N LEU A 15 20.49 -2.95 -23.88
CA LEU A 15 19.08 -2.68 -23.62
C LEU A 15 18.30 -2.53 -24.94
N ALA A 16 18.86 -1.81 -25.91
CA ALA A 16 18.23 -1.67 -27.23
C ALA A 16 18.03 -3.03 -27.92
N ALA A 17 19.03 -3.92 -27.85
CA ALA A 17 18.94 -5.28 -28.40
C ALA A 17 17.85 -6.11 -27.68
N ARG A 18 17.83 -6.08 -26.35
CA ARG A 18 16.83 -6.79 -25.53
C ARG A 18 15.42 -6.30 -25.79
N VAL A 19 15.24 -4.99 -25.92
CA VAL A 19 13.97 -4.33 -26.21
C VAL A 19 13.45 -4.75 -27.59
N ARG A 20 14.29 -4.73 -28.61
CA ARG A 20 13.93 -5.22 -29.96
C ARG A 20 13.56 -6.70 -29.96
N ALA A 21 14.37 -7.54 -29.32
CA ALA A 21 14.10 -8.96 -29.22
C ALA A 21 12.77 -9.25 -28.50
N ALA A 22 12.45 -8.48 -27.46
CA ALA A 22 11.21 -8.62 -26.71
C ALA A 22 9.96 -8.21 -27.51
N ALA A 23 10.06 -7.22 -28.39
CA ALA A 23 9.00 -6.83 -29.32
C ALA A 23 8.75 -7.92 -30.37
N VAL A 24 9.82 -8.46 -30.98
CA VAL A 24 9.73 -9.56 -31.97
C VAL A 24 9.09 -10.81 -31.36
N ARG A 25 9.48 -11.20 -30.14
CA ARG A 25 8.87 -12.35 -29.43
C ARG A 25 7.37 -12.20 -29.18
N ARG A 26 6.83 -10.99 -29.27
CA ARG A 26 5.41 -10.67 -29.04
C ARG A 26 4.66 -10.34 -30.32
N ASP A 27 5.33 -10.42 -31.46
CA ASP A 27 4.78 -10.02 -32.77
C ASP A 27 4.26 -8.57 -32.79
N LEU A 28 4.95 -7.67 -32.08
CA LEU A 28 4.61 -6.25 -32.02
C LEU A 28 5.71 -5.39 -32.62
N SER A 29 5.33 -4.22 -33.14
CA SER A 29 6.31 -3.19 -33.47
C SER A 29 7.00 -2.69 -32.20
N LEU A 30 8.26 -2.24 -32.34
CA LEU A 30 9.03 -1.68 -31.23
C LEU A 30 8.29 -0.54 -30.52
N SER A 31 7.69 0.37 -31.30
CA SER A 31 6.96 1.51 -30.78
C SER A 31 5.67 1.11 -30.04
N GLU A 32 4.96 0.09 -30.51
CA GLU A 32 3.76 -0.42 -29.85
C GLU A 32 4.10 -1.13 -28.54
N TRP A 33 5.17 -1.92 -28.54
CA TRP A 33 5.63 -2.61 -27.35
C TRP A 33 6.11 -1.62 -26.28
N ILE A 34 6.92 -0.62 -26.66
CA ILE A 34 7.36 0.46 -25.75
C ILE A 34 6.16 1.25 -25.24
N ARG A 35 5.21 1.61 -26.10
CA ARG A 35 3.98 2.30 -25.68
C ARG A 35 3.21 1.49 -24.64
N SER A 36 3.07 0.18 -24.85
CA SER A 36 2.37 -0.71 -23.92
C SER A 36 3.07 -0.81 -22.57
N LEU A 37 4.40 -0.84 -22.56
CA LEU A 37 5.20 -0.79 -21.33
C LEU A 37 5.03 0.53 -20.59
N LEU A 38 5.09 1.66 -21.30
CA LEU A 38 4.91 2.98 -20.71
C LEU A 38 3.50 3.15 -20.12
N MET A 39 2.46 2.70 -20.83
CA MET A 39 1.08 2.75 -20.31
C MET A 39 0.96 1.96 -19.01
N ARG A 40 1.45 0.72 -18.97
CA ARG A 40 1.43 -0.11 -17.75
C ARG A 40 2.20 0.53 -16.60
N ALA A 41 3.39 1.06 -16.88
CA ALA A 41 4.20 1.72 -15.85
C ALA A 41 3.48 2.96 -15.26
N CYS A 42 2.81 3.75 -16.09
CA CYS A 42 2.00 4.88 -15.62
C CYS A 42 0.76 4.43 -14.84
N ASP A 43 0.05 3.41 -15.33
CA ASP A 43 -1.14 2.88 -14.66
C ASP A 43 -0.80 2.27 -13.29
N ASP A 44 0.33 1.56 -13.20
CA ASP A 44 0.82 0.95 -11.97
C ASP A 44 1.30 2.02 -10.97
N ASP A 45 2.00 3.08 -11.41
CA ASP A 45 2.44 4.19 -10.55
C ASP A 45 1.24 4.94 -9.93
N ASP A 46 0.22 5.21 -10.75
CA ASP A 46 -1.05 5.78 -10.30
C ASP A 46 -1.75 4.86 -9.29
N LEU A 47 -1.73 3.54 -9.52
CA LEU A 47 -2.33 2.57 -8.61
C LEU A 47 -1.58 2.50 -7.28
N VAL A 48 -0.25 2.41 -7.30
CA VAL A 48 0.60 2.35 -6.11
C VAL A 48 0.43 3.63 -5.28
N SER A 49 0.50 4.81 -5.91
CA SER A 49 0.28 6.09 -5.26
C SER A 49 -1.12 6.18 -4.61
N ARG A 50 -2.15 5.68 -5.28
CA ARG A 50 -3.52 5.62 -4.73
C ARG A 50 -3.69 4.59 -3.61
N VAL A 51 -2.91 3.51 -3.62
CA VAL A 51 -2.91 2.52 -2.54
C VAL A 51 -2.19 3.10 -1.32
N ASP A 52 -1.02 3.70 -1.49
CA ASP A 52 -0.23 4.29 -0.41
C ASP A 52 -1.02 5.40 0.31
N THR A 53 -1.64 6.31 -0.45
CA THR A 53 -2.49 7.37 0.12
C THR A 53 -3.70 6.81 0.88
N LYS A 54 -4.30 5.71 0.40
CA LYS A 54 -5.40 5.05 1.12
C LYS A 54 -4.92 4.35 2.38
N VAL A 55 -3.79 3.65 2.33
CA VAL A 55 -3.18 2.97 3.49
C VAL A 55 -2.85 4.01 4.56
N GLU A 56 -2.22 5.13 4.18
CA GLU A 56 -1.90 6.22 5.10
C GLU A 56 -3.17 6.81 5.73
N ARG A 57 -4.23 7.05 4.93
CA ARG A 57 -5.51 7.53 5.44
C ARG A 57 -6.14 6.55 6.42
N MET A 58 -6.13 5.26 6.12
CA MET A 58 -6.65 4.21 7.00
C MET A 58 -5.84 4.12 8.30
N ALA A 59 -4.51 4.22 8.22
CA ALA A 59 -3.65 4.23 9.40
C ALA A 59 -3.98 5.41 10.33
N ARG A 60 -4.08 6.64 9.78
CA ARG A 60 -4.47 7.83 10.55
C ARG A 60 -5.86 7.68 11.19
N GLN A 61 -6.82 7.13 10.45
CA GLN A 61 -8.17 6.89 10.95
C GLN A 61 -8.19 5.84 12.07
N SER A 62 -7.45 4.74 11.92
CA SER A 62 -7.33 3.70 12.95
C SER A 62 -6.71 4.24 14.24
N VAL A 63 -5.65 5.05 14.13
CA VAL A 63 -5.04 5.72 15.29
C VAL A 63 -6.05 6.66 15.98
N PHE A 64 -6.79 7.46 15.21
CA PHE A 64 -7.82 8.33 15.77
C PHE A 64 -8.91 7.54 16.51
N ILE A 65 -9.38 6.43 15.96
CA ILE A 65 -10.37 5.56 16.60
C ILE A 65 -9.78 4.97 17.89
N MET A 66 -8.55 4.46 17.87
CA MET A 66 -7.90 3.91 19.05
C MET A 66 -7.82 4.93 20.18
N VAL A 67 -7.31 6.13 19.89
CA VAL A 67 -7.20 7.23 20.86
C VAL A 67 -8.57 7.68 21.35
N GLY A 68 -9.56 7.79 20.46
CA GLY A 68 -10.93 8.17 20.82
C GLY A 68 -11.59 7.16 21.74
N VAL A 69 -11.45 5.86 21.46
CA VAL A 69 -11.96 4.78 22.32
C VAL A 69 -11.27 4.80 23.67
N ASP A 70 -9.95 4.97 23.73
CA ASP A 70 -9.22 5.06 24.99
C ASP A 70 -9.66 6.27 25.83
N ALA A 71 -9.88 7.43 25.21
CA ALA A 71 -10.39 8.61 25.90
C ALA A 71 -11.79 8.38 26.47
N LEU A 72 -12.69 7.72 25.73
CA LEU A 72 -14.03 7.37 26.19
C LEU A 72 -13.99 6.37 27.36
N LEU A 73 -13.10 5.38 27.29
CA LEU A 73 -12.94 4.38 28.34
C LEU A 73 -12.29 4.96 29.60
N ALA A 74 -11.34 5.90 29.45
CA ALA A 74 -10.68 6.56 30.57
C ALA A 74 -11.63 7.47 31.37
N GLY A 75 -12.61 8.09 30.72
CA GLY A 75 -13.64 8.91 31.36
C GLY A 75 -14.81 8.11 31.93
N HIS A 76 -14.83 6.78 31.77
CA HIS A 76 -15.97 5.95 32.15
C HIS A 76 -15.97 5.62 33.66
N PRO A 77 -17.12 5.67 34.36
CA PRO A 77 -17.19 5.41 35.80
C PRO A 77 -16.82 3.97 36.20
N ASP A 78 -16.93 3.01 35.28
CA ASP A 78 -16.43 1.63 35.47
C ASP A 78 -14.96 1.52 35.07
N ASN A 79 -14.08 1.54 36.07
CA ASN A 79 -12.62 1.42 35.92
C ASN A 79 -12.16 0.07 35.31
N ARG A 80 -13.01 -0.96 35.29
CA ARG A 80 -12.69 -2.27 34.69
C ARG A 80 -13.17 -2.39 33.25
N LEU A 81 -13.93 -1.43 32.74
CA LEU A 81 -14.47 -1.48 31.38
C LEU A 81 -13.36 -1.50 30.34
N ARG A 82 -12.30 -0.72 30.54
CA ARG A 82 -11.15 -0.67 29.63
C ARG A 82 -10.52 -2.05 29.43
N GLU A 83 -10.20 -2.74 30.53
CA GLU A 83 -9.61 -4.08 30.50
C GLU A 83 -10.53 -5.08 29.78
N ARG A 84 -11.84 -5.06 30.08
CA ARG A 84 -12.81 -5.93 29.42
C ARG A 84 -12.92 -5.67 27.91
N ALA A 85 -12.79 -4.42 27.47
CA ALA A 85 -12.80 -4.05 26.07
C ALA A 85 -11.58 -4.61 25.32
N HIS A 86 -10.38 -4.49 25.88
CA HIS A 86 -9.16 -5.09 25.31
C HIS A 86 -9.26 -6.62 25.24
N GLN A 87 -9.76 -7.27 26.29
CA GLN A 87 -9.97 -8.72 26.28
C GLN A 87 -10.99 -9.15 25.22
N ALA A 88 -12.07 -8.39 25.02
CA ALA A 88 -13.05 -8.65 23.97
C ALA A 88 -12.46 -8.48 22.56
N TYR A 89 -11.65 -7.45 22.35
CA TYR A 89 -10.90 -7.25 21.11
C TYR A 89 -9.99 -8.44 20.81
N ALA A 90 -9.17 -8.88 21.77
CA ALA A 90 -8.28 -10.02 21.60
C ALA A 90 -9.03 -11.32 21.23
N ARG A 91 -10.17 -11.58 21.86
CA ARG A 91 -11.03 -12.73 21.50
C ARG A 91 -11.56 -12.60 20.07
N LYS A 92 -12.03 -11.42 19.66
CA LYS A 92 -12.55 -11.20 18.31
C LYS A 92 -11.48 -11.33 17.24
N CYS A 93 -10.28 -10.82 17.46
CA CYS A 93 -9.16 -11.03 16.54
C CYS A 93 -8.86 -12.51 16.35
N LYS A 94 -8.82 -13.28 17.46
CA LYS A 94 -8.62 -14.73 17.41
C LYS A 94 -9.73 -15.45 16.64
N GLU A 95 -10.99 -15.09 16.86
CA GLU A 95 -12.15 -15.65 16.13
C GLU A 95 -12.07 -15.38 14.62
N LEU A 96 -11.53 -14.23 14.22
CA LEU A 96 -11.40 -13.83 12.82
C LEU A 96 -10.09 -14.30 12.17
N GLY A 97 -9.23 -15.02 12.91
CA GLY A 97 -7.91 -15.44 12.41
C GLY A 97 -6.94 -14.26 12.19
N LEU A 98 -7.23 -13.10 12.77
CA LEU A 98 -6.34 -11.94 12.73
C LEU A 98 -5.27 -12.15 13.81
N VAL A 99 -4.01 -12.32 13.39
CA VAL A 99 -2.88 -12.37 14.32
C VAL A 99 -2.79 -11.01 15.01
N ALA A 100 -2.87 -11.01 16.34
CA ALA A 100 -2.64 -9.79 17.10
C ALA A 100 -1.22 -9.30 16.78
N ALA A 101 -1.10 -8.04 16.32
CA ALA A 101 0.20 -7.40 16.21
C ALA A 101 0.86 -7.51 17.59
N THR A 102 2.00 -8.19 17.65
CA THR A 102 2.80 -8.30 18.86
C THR A 102 3.10 -6.90 19.37
N ASP A 103 2.96 -6.75 20.69
CA ASP A 103 3.23 -5.52 21.44
C ASP A 103 4.73 -5.18 21.34
N GLU A 104 5.16 -4.58 20.22
CA GLU A 104 6.46 -3.93 20.10
C GLU A 104 6.37 -2.56 20.78
N GLY A 105 6.39 -2.57 22.12
CA GLY A 105 6.26 -1.34 22.90
C GLY A 105 6.53 -1.54 24.39
N GLY A 106 7.76 -1.90 24.76
CA GLY A 106 8.10 -2.01 26.18
C GLY A 106 9.50 -2.52 26.49
N SER A 107 10.53 -1.91 25.93
CA SER A 107 11.89 -2.04 26.47
C SER A 107 12.54 -0.67 26.50
N ASN A 108 12.18 0.15 27.49
CA ASN A 108 13.13 1.01 28.18
C ASN A 108 12.54 1.56 29.48
N GLU A 109 13.42 1.67 30.48
CA GLU A 109 13.30 2.40 31.77
C GLU A 109 12.69 1.65 32.98
N ALA A 110 13.55 0.93 33.70
CA ALA A 110 13.88 1.17 35.11
C ALA A 110 15.18 0.43 35.50
#